data_AF-A0A9P6BPB4-F1
#
_entry.id   AF-A0A9P6BPB4-F1
#
_cell.length_a   1.000
_cell.length_b   1.000
_cell.length_c   1.000
_cell.angle_alpha   90.00
_cell.angle_beta   90.00
_cell.angle_gamma   90.00
#
_symmetry.space_group_name_H-M   'P 1'
#
loop_
_entity.id
_entity.type
_entity.pdbx_description
1 polymer ?
#
loop_
_entity_poly.entity_id
_entity_poly.type
_entity_poly.pdbx_seq_one_letter_code
_entity_poly.pdbx_strand_id
1 'polypeptide(L)'
;MENDFPFTFGDASDEEDGSDGLFCAPKTKATSSKPKATLDQDPYYAQIDEDGWFHRTDKSVEELMLQDKNGATKVKMQADHYYMLHQYQEAYDIAQEYCRVVVNNEANITAGDGGLRRQDNRGETAGSGVLRVTDSKEMHEMALRCALKLNKFGEAATLSDELTIQDTGAVFLKAKAYMAVGRCNDAALMLVQYQKSRSSNYLIWKILGECLYQSAKPHYSNSSMEPLSTSMSEQQITTILALICILRARHLMRASTWSQVDYAQVRYDREMKAMNDLRSKMERESGLNLKHVTDQIRRRGNGTQEDTELLAEYMEKFIAPAQEILRTLKEAGKMGINYPNSSFALEVVEFIVNSWDPQVLASATPGIIQEDDDNELGEVSVRNK
;
A
#
# COMPACT_ATOMS: atom_id res chain seq x y z
N MET A 1 -21.51 9.88 4.16
CA MET A 1 -20.12 9.96 4.67
C MET A 1 -19.24 9.70 3.49
N GLU A 2 -18.44 10.69 3.10
CA GLU A 2 -17.70 10.73 1.84
C GLU A 2 -16.59 9.66 1.81
N ASN A 3 -16.47 8.99 0.67
CA ASN A 3 -15.50 7.93 0.40
C ASN A 3 -14.08 8.51 0.28
N ASP A 4 -13.41 8.76 1.40
CA ASP A 4 -11.98 9.02 1.48
C ASP A 4 -11.17 7.71 1.33
N PHE A 5 -11.35 7.03 0.20
CA PHE A 5 -10.46 5.95 -0.22
C PHE A 5 -9.38 6.54 -1.13
N PRO A 6 -8.07 6.36 -0.85
CA PRO A 6 -6.96 7.01 -1.57
C PRO A 6 -6.74 6.48 -3.01
N PHE A 7 -7.73 5.78 -3.56
CA PHE A 7 -7.76 5.26 -4.92
C PHE A 7 -9.15 5.50 -5.52
N THR A 8 -9.54 6.76 -5.66
CA THR A 8 -10.49 7.14 -6.71
C THR A 8 -9.68 7.21 -8.00
N PHE A 9 -9.89 6.24 -8.88
CA PHE A 9 -9.62 6.47 -10.30
C PHE A 9 -10.52 7.64 -10.66
N GLY A 10 -9.93 8.78 -11.05
CA GLY A 10 -10.72 9.93 -11.41
C GLY A 10 -11.70 9.52 -12.50
N ASP A 11 -12.97 9.85 -12.30
CA ASP A 11 -13.91 10.00 -13.40
C ASP A 11 -13.33 11.12 -14.29
N ALA A 12 -12.46 10.73 -15.21
CA ALA A 12 -12.14 11.54 -16.36
C ALA A 12 -13.41 11.50 -17.22
N SER A 13 -14.26 12.51 -17.04
CA SER A 13 -15.27 12.83 -18.03
C SER A 13 -14.53 13.14 -19.32
N ASP A 14 -14.60 12.22 -20.27
CA ASP A 14 -14.20 12.40 -21.68
C ASP A 14 -15.08 13.51 -22.29
N GLU A 15 -14.68 14.76 -22.05
CA GLU A 15 -14.97 15.88 -22.95
C GLU A 15 -13.63 16.41 -23.43
N GLU A 16 -12.91 15.61 -24.23
CA GLU A 16 -11.83 16.13 -25.08
C GLU A 16 -12.44 16.60 -26.42
N ASP A 17 -12.60 17.93 -26.47
CA ASP A 17 -12.56 18.70 -27.70
C ASP A 17 -11.29 18.37 -28.50
N GLY A 18 -11.44 18.25 -29.81
CA GLY A 18 -10.44 17.66 -30.69
C GLY A 18 -9.14 18.46 -30.91
N SER A 19 -8.23 17.79 -31.64
CA SER A 19 -6.88 18.21 -32.08
C SER A 19 -5.82 18.06 -30.97
N ASP A 20 -4.72 17.32 -31.14
CA ASP A 20 -3.83 17.27 -32.29
C ASP A 20 -3.21 15.88 -32.54
N GLY A 21 -3.14 15.52 -33.81
CA GLY A 21 -2.53 14.28 -34.29
C GLY A 21 -1.01 14.30 -34.15
N LEU A 22 -0.50 13.52 -33.19
CA LEU A 22 0.95 13.35 -32.98
C LEU A 22 1.41 11.88 -32.93
N PHE A 23 0.69 10.96 -33.58
CA PHE A 23 1.13 9.58 -33.72
C PHE A 23 1.07 9.06 -35.17
N CYS A 24 2.27 8.79 -35.69
CA CYS A 24 2.60 7.93 -36.84
C CYS A 24 2.11 8.37 -38.23
N ALA A 25 3.09 8.74 -39.08
CA ALA A 25 2.89 8.91 -40.51
C ALA A 25 2.28 7.64 -41.14
N PRO A 26 1.28 7.80 -42.03
CA PRO A 26 0.58 6.67 -42.63
C PRO A 26 1.51 5.91 -43.57
N LYS A 27 1.78 4.63 -43.27
CA LYS A 27 2.40 3.72 -44.23
C LYS A 27 1.48 3.59 -45.45
N THR A 28 2.05 3.82 -46.62
CA THR A 28 1.42 3.70 -47.93
C THR A 28 0.73 2.34 -48.07
N LYS A 29 -0.60 2.35 -48.17
CA LYS A 29 -1.43 1.15 -48.31
C LYS A 29 -1.26 0.58 -49.71
N ALA A 30 -0.80 -0.68 -49.81
CA ALA A 30 -0.93 -1.48 -51.00
C ALA A 30 -2.42 -1.71 -51.31
N THR A 31 -2.87 -1.29 -52.48
CA THR A 31 -4.23 -1.46 -52.99
C THR A 31 -4.48 -2.92 -53.37
N SER A 32 -4.99 -3.72 -52.44
CA SER A 32 -5.68 -4.97 -52.77
C SER A 32 -7.19 -4.74 -52.68
N SER A 33 -7.85 -4.61 -53.83
CA SER A 33 -9.30 -4.51 -53.92
C SER A 33 -9.94 -5.87 -53.61
N LYS A 34 -10.34 -6.10 -52.36
CA LYS A 34 -11.29 -7.18 -52.04
C LYS A 34 -12.72 -6.65 -52.22
N PRO A 35 -13.64 -7.45 -52.79
CA PRO A 35 -15.03 -7.07 -52.97
C PRO A 35 -15.65 -6.74 -51.61
N LYS A 36 -16.21 -5.53 -51.51
CA LYS A 36 -16.86 -5.00 -50.32
C LYS A 36 -18.17 -5.77 -50.14
N ALA A 37 -18.16 -6.79 -49.30
CA ALA A 37 -19.37 -7.46 -48.87
C ALA A 37 -20.24 -6.44 -48.12
N THR A 38 -21.36 -6.05 -48.71
CA THR A 38 -22.49 -5.42 -48.01
C THR A 38 -23.04 -6.45 -47.03
N LEU A 39 -22.43 -6.50 -45.85
CA LEU A 39 -23.03 -7.09 -44.67
C LEU A 39 -24.10 -6.09 -44.23
N ASP A 40 -25.36 -6.49 -44.31
CA ASP A 40 -26.42 -5.92 -43.48
C ASP A 40 -25.94 -6.08 -42.03
N GLN A 41 -25.34 -5.02 -41.50
CA GLN A 41 -24.93 -4.98 -40.10
C GLN A 41 -26.20 -4.73 -39.30
N ASP A 42 -26.78 -5.83 -38.81
CA ASP A 42 -27.72 -5.73 -37.72
C ASP A 42 -27.08 -4.85 -36.62
N PRO A 43 -27.84 -3.91 -36.03
CA PRO A 43 -27.31 -3.01 -35.02
C PRO A 43 -26.65 -3.83 -33.91
N TYR A 44 -25.38 -3.52 -33.61
CA TYR A 44 -24.65 -4.18 -32.55
C TYR A 44 -25.34 -3.87 -31.22
N TYR A 45 -26.00 -4.87 -30.65
CA TYR A 45 -26.43 -4.86 -29.27
C TYR A 45 -25.29 -5.45 -28.45
N ALA A 46 -24.71 -4.65 -27.55
CA ALA A 46 -23.80 -5.18 -26.55
C ALA A 46 -24.52 -6.32 -25.83
N GLN A 47 -23.91 -7.49 -25.81
CA GLN A 47 -24.47 -8.64 -25.10
C GLN A 47 -24.61 -8.21 -23.64
N ILE A 48 -25.86 -8.04 -23.20
CA ILE A 48 -26.13 -7.73 -21.80
C ILE A 48 -25.71 -8.98 -21.04
N ASP A 49 -24.66 -8.85 -20.24
CA ASP A 49 -24.02 -9.91 -19.43
C ASP A 49 -24.95 -10.46 -18.32
N GLU A 50 -26.27 -10.39 -18.49
CA GLU A 50 -27.26 -10.99 -17.58
C GLU A 50 -27.24 -12.53 -17.62
N ASP A 51 -26.71 -13.13 -18.70
CA ASP A 51 -26.49 -14.58 -18.86
C ASP A 51 -25.05 -15.01 -18.55
N GLY A 52 -24.26 -14.10 -17.95
CA GLY A 52 -22.85 -14.31 -17.67
C GLY A 52 -22.59 -15.42 -16.65
N TRP A 53 -21.48 -16.14 -16.87
CA TRP A 53 -20.91 -17.21 -16.04
C TRP A 53 -20.76 -16.89 -14.53
N PHE A 54 -20.97 -15.63 -14.17
CA PHE A 54 -20.74 -15.02 -12.86
C PHE A 54 -22.01 -14.93 -12.00
N HIS A 55 -23.20 -15.05 -12.59
CA HIS A 55 -24.45 -14.92 -11.84
C HIS A 55 -24.73 -16.14 -10.98
N ARG A 56 -25.54 -15.95 -9.93
CA ARG A 56 -25.91 -16.99 -8.95
C ARG A 56 -26.45 -18.21 -9.68
N THR A 57 -25.62 -19.23 -9.84
CA THR A 57 -26.12 -20.59 -10.05
C THR A 57 -26.89 -20.97 -8.79
N ASP A 58 -27.97 -21.74 -8.91
CA ASP A 58 -28.67 -22.31 -7.75
C ASP A 58 -27.78 -23.24 -6.89
N LYS A 59 -26.53 -23.46 -7.31
CA LYS A 59 -25.50 -24.24 -6.64
C LYS A 59 -24.74 -23.41 -5.61
N SER A 60 -24.43 -24.03 -4.48
CA SER A 60 -23.56 -23.44 -3.47
C SER A 60 -22.09 -23.39 -3.93
N VAL A 61 -21.26 -22.58 -3.26
CA VAL A 61 -19.80 -22.53 -3.49
C VAL A 61 -19.18 -23.92 -3.30
N GLU A 62 -19.56 -24.63 -2.25
CA GLU A 62 -19.11 -26.00 -1.96
C GLU A 62 -19.46 -26.95 -3.11
N GLU A 63 -20.70 -26.92 -3.59
CA GLU A 63 -21.13 -27.73 -4.73
C GLU A 63 -20.39 -27.40 -6.02
N LEU A 64 -20.20 -26.12 -6.32
CA LEU A 64 -19.46 -25.68 -7.51
C LEU A 64 -18.02 -26.18 -7.47
N MET A 65 -17.34 -25.99 -6.34
CA MET A 65 -15.94 -26.38 -6.18
C MET A 65 -15.76 -27.91 -6.25
N LEU A 66 -16.69 -28.68 -5.70
CA LEU A 66 -16.61 -30.16 -5.65
C LEU A 66 -17.03 -30.83 -6.96
N GLN A 67 -18.06 -30.32 -7.64
CA GLN A 67 -18.66 -30.98 -8.79
C GLN A 67 -17.99 -30.62 -10.13
N ASP A 68 -17.44 -29.41 -10.23
CA ASP A 68 -16.89 -28.89 -11.49
C ASP A 68 -15.36 -28.87 -11.46
N LYS A 69 -14.75 -29.39 -12.53
CA LYS A 69 -13.30 -29.34 -12.74
C LYS A 69 -12.74 -27.92 -12.67
N ASN A 70 -13.52 -26.93 -13.12
CA ASN A 70 -13.15 -25.51 -13.09
C ASN A 70 -13.90 -24.74 -11.99
N GLY A 71 -14.55 -25.44 -11.05
CA GLY A 71 -15.42 -24.84 -10.04
C GLY A 71 -14.73 -23.76 -9.21
N ALA A 72 -13.54 -24.04 -8.69
CA ALA A 72 -12.76 -23.07 -7.93
C ALA A 72 -12.46 -21.79 -8.72
N THR A 73 -12.05 -21.91 -9.99
CA THR A 73 -11.79 -20.74 -10.85
C THR A 73 -13.06 -19.92 -11.07
N LYS A 74 -14.22 -20.57 -11.29
CA LYS A 74 -15.50 -19.88 -11.42
C LYS A 74 -15.87 -19.10 -10.16
N VAL A 75 -15.70 -19.72 -8.99
CA VAL A 75 -15.98 -19.07 -7.70
C VAL A 75 -15.07 -17.85 -7.47
N LYS A 76 -13.77 -17.98 -7.77
CA LYS A 76 -12.83 -16.84 -7.69
C LYS A 76 -13.25 -15.69 -8.61
N MET A 77 -13.53 -16.01 -9.87
CA MET A 77 -14.00 -15.04 -10.87
C MET A 77 -15.31 -14.38 -10.47
N GLN A 78 -16.22 -15.14 -9.83
CA GLN A 78 -17.47 -14.61 -9.30
C GLN A 78 -17.21 -13.62 -8.14
N ALA A 79 -16.34 -13.96 -7.18
CA ALA A 79 -15.95 -13.06 -6.11
C ALA A 79 -15.30 -11.77 -6.64
N ASP A 80 -14.40 -11.89 -7.62
CA ASP A 80 -13.78 -10.74 -8.31
C ASP A 80 -14.83 -9.86 -8.99
N HIS A 81 -15.79 -10.45 -9.69
CA HIS A 81 -16.88 -9.72 -10.35
C HIS A 81 -17.70 -8.89 -9.34
N TYR A 82 -18.14 -9.52 -8.24
CA TYR A 82 -18.86 -8.82 -7.18
C TYR A 82 -18.02 -7.71 -6.54
N TYR A 83 -16.73 -7.95 -6.33
CA TYR A 83 -15.81 -6.94 -5.78
C TYR A 83 -15.69 -5.73 -6.72
N MET A 84 -15.57 -5.95 -8.02
CA MET A 84 -15.47 -4.90 -9.05
C MET A 84 -16.77 -4.09 -9.19
N LEU A 85 -17.93 -4.70 -8.94
CA LEU A 85 -19.23 -4.03 -8.88
C LEU A 85 -19.53 -3.35 -7.54
N HIS A 86 -18.54 -3.26 -6.64
CA HIS A 86 -18.69 -2.73 -5.28
C HIS A 86 -19.70 -3.48 -4.39
N GLN A 87 -20.08 -4.70 -4.79
CA GLN A 87 -20.93 -5.62 -4.03
C GLN A 87 -20.04 -6.40 -3.04
N TYR A 88 -19.48 -5.66 -2.08
CA TYR A 88 -18.44 -6.16 -1.19
C TYR A 88 -18.94 -7.24 -0.23
N GLN A 89 -20.23 -7.23 0.14
CA GLN A 89 -20.79 -8.22 1.04
C GLN A 89 -20.91 -9.59 0.35
N GLU A 90 -21.37 -9.61 -0.89
CA GLU A 90 -21.45 -10.82 -1.72
C GLU A 90 -20.05 -11.39 -2.01
N ALA A 91 -19.10 -10.53 -2.41
CA ALA A 91 -17.71 -10.94 -2.60
C ALA A 91 -17.09 -11.51 -1.31
N TYR A 92 -17.39 -10.90 -0.16
CA TYR A 92 -16.94 -11.37 1.15
C TYR A 92 -17.46 -12.76 1.49
N ASP A 93 -18.78 -12.96 1.37
CA ASP A 93 -19.43 -14.22 1.74
C ASP A 93 -18.93 -15.38 0.86
N ILE A 94 -18.75 -15.13 -0.44
CA ILE A 94 -18.19 -16.11 -1.37
C ILE A 94 -16.74 -16.45 -1.01
N ALA A 95 -15.91 -15.44 -0.72
CA ALA A 95 -14.51 -15.64 -0.39
C ALA A 95 -14.33 -16.40 0.94
N GLN A 96 -15.11 -16.08 1.97
CA GLN A 96 -15.09 -16.81 3.25
C GLN A 96 -15.52 -18.26 3.07
N GLU A 97 -16.59 -18.49 2.31
CA GLU A 97 -17.09 -19.84 2.06
C GLU A 97 -16.08 -20.68 1.27
N TYR A 98 -15.41 -20.09 0.28
CA TYR A 98 -14.30 -20.72 -0.42
C TYR A 98 -13.20 -21.17 0.55
N CYS A 99 -12.76 -20.29 1.45
CA CYS A 99 -11.73 -20.61 2.44
C CYS A 99 -12.18 -21.73 3.39
N ARG A 100 -13.43 -21.70 3.86
CA ARG A 100 -14.04 -22.76 4.69
C ARG A 100 -14.00 -24.13 3.99
N VAL A 101 -14.38 -24.17 2.71
CA VAL A 101 -14.40 -25.40 1.89
C VAL A 101 -12.99 -25.97 1.72
N VAL A 102 -11.97 -25.13 1.49
CA VAL A 102 -10.57 -25.57 1.39
C VAL A 102 -10.07 -26.16 2.70
N VAL A 103 -10.29 -25.47 3.83
CA VAL A 103 -9.85 -25.95 5.17
C VAL A 103 -10.52 -27.28 5.53
N ASN A 104 -11.82 -27.42 5.27
CA ASN A 104 -12.53 -28.68 5.51
C ASN A 104 -11.99 -29.82 4.66
N ASN A 105 -11.62 -29.55 3.41
CA ASN A 105 -11.01 -30.55 2.53
C ASN A 105 -9.64 -31.01 3.03
N GLU A 106 -8.80 -30.10 3.50
CA GLU A 106 -7.49 -30.42 4.09
C GLU A 106 -7.63 -31.27 5.36
N ALA A 107 -8.60 -30.94 6.22
CA ALA A 107 -8.91 -31.71 7.41
C ALA A 107 -9.38 -33.13 7.06
N ASN A 108 -10.24 -33.27 6.05
CA ASN A 108 -10.73 -34.58 5.58
C ASN A 108 -9.62 -35.44 4.97
N ILE A 109 -8.68 -34.84 4.24
CA ILE A 109 -7.49 -35.54 3.73
C ILE A 109 -6.60 -36.03 4.87
N THR A 110 -6.44 -35.22 5.92
CA THR A 110 -5.54 -35.52 7.05
C THR A 110 -6.14 -36.54 8.04
N ALA A 111 -7.46 -36.50 8.24
CA ALA A 111 -8.19 -37.45 9.10
C ALA A 111 -8.41 -38.82 8.43
N GLY A 112 -8.35 -38.89 7.10
CA GLY A 112 -8.37 -40.13 6.32
C GLY A 112 -7.04 -40.88 6.38
N ASP A 113 -6.73 -41.48 7.53
CA ASP A 113 -5.80 -42.60 7.77
C ASP A 113 -4.88 -43.02 6.60
N GLY A 114 -3.60 -42.60 6.65
CA GLY A 114 -2.40 -43.43 6.43
C GLY A 114 -2.25 -44.29 5.16
N GLY A 115 -3.17 -44.23 4.20
CA GLY A 115 -3.23 -45.15 3.07
C GLY A 115 -2.80 -44.47 1.79
N LEU A 116 -1.53 -44.64 1.42
CA LEU A 116 -1.01 -44.55 0.06
C LEU A 116 -1.77 -45.53 -0.87
N ARG A 117 -3.06 -45.30 -1.13
CA ARG A 117 -3.73 -45.86 -2.29
C ARG A 117 -3.37 -44.97 -3.48
N ARG A 118 -2.18 -45.22 -4.03
CA ARG A 118 -1.94 -45.04 -5.46
C ARG A 118 -3.03 -45.84 -6.17
N GLN A 119 -4.08 -45.15 -6.59
CA GLN A 119 -5.10 -45.73 -7.43
C GLN A 119 -4.51 -45.73 -8.84
N ASP A 120 -4.02 -46.89 -9.24
CA ASP A 120 -3.48 -47.10 -10.57
C ASP A 120 -4.51 -46.70 -11.63
N ASN A 121 -4.02 -45.94 -12.61
CA ASN A 121 -4.71 -45.50 -13.81
C ASN A 121 -5.56 -46.61 -14.42
N ARG A 122 -6.90 -46.52 -14.32
CA ARG A 122 -7.87 -46.91 -15.37
C ARG A 122 -9.31 -46.73 -14.89
N GLY A 123 -10.03 -45.82 -15.54
CA GLY A 123 -11.49 -45.74 -15.49
C GLY A 123 -11.99 -44.42 -14.92
N GLU A 124 -12.54 -43.59 -15.81
CA GLU A 124 -13.31 -42.39 -15.51
C GLU A 124 -14.34 -42.67 -14.41
N THR A 125 -14.02 -42.27 -13.18
CA THR A 125 -15.01 -42.12 -12.11
C THR A 125 -15.12 -40.63 -11.84
N ALA A 126 -16.06 -40.01 -12.56
CA ALA A 126 -16.70 -38.79 -12.08
C ALA A 126 -17.28 -39.10 -10.70
N GLY A 127 -16.75 -38.49 -9.64
CA GLY A 127 -17.28 -38.69 -8.29
C GLY A 127 -16.28 -38.84 -7.14
N SER A 128 -14.97 -38.74 -7.37
CA SER A 128 -14.06 -38.49 -6.26
C SER A 128 -14.21 -37.01 -5.86
N GLY A 129 -15.12 -36.73 -4.92
CA GLY A 129 -15.40 -35.40 -4.35
C GLY A 129 -14.24 -34.83 -3.53
N VAL A 130 -13.01 -35.07 -3.98
CA VAL A 130 -11.78 -34.52 -3.40
C VAL A 130 -11.43 -33.27 -4.17
N LEU A 131 -11.40 -32.13 -3.48
CA LEU A 131 -11.02 -30.86 -4.09
C LEU A 131 -9.56 -30.92 -4.50
N ARG A 132 -9.30 -30.51 -5.75
CA ARG A 132 -7.93 -30.40 -6.28
C ARG A 132 -7.24 -29.10 -5.88
N VAL A 133 -7.96 -28.17 -5.26
CA VAL A 133 -7.44 -26.86 -4.89
C VAL A 133 -7.15 -26.81 -3.41
N THR A 134 -5.90 -26.55 -3.09
CA THR A 134 -5.39 -26.39 -1.72
C THR A 134 -5.03 -24.94 -1.41
N ASP A 135 -4.87 -24.09 -2.43
CA ASP A 135 -4.50 -22.69 -2.22
C ASP A 135 -5.74 -21.80 -2.06
N SER A 136 -5.89 -21.25 -0.84
CA SER A 136 -6.93 -20.31 -0.44
C SER A 136 -6.41 -18.88 -0.29
N LYS A 137 -5.13 -18.61 -0.62
CA LYS A 137 -4.49 -17.29 -0.45
C LYS A 137 -5.31 -16.14 -1.03
N GLU A 138 -5.58 -16.21 -2.34
CA GLU A 138 -6.22 -15.11 -3.07
C GLU A 138 -7.61 -14.80 -2.53
N MET A 139 -8.33 -15.83 -2.07
CA MET A 139 -9.66 -15.69 -1.46
C MET A 139 -9.57 -15.16 -0.03
N HIS A 140 -8.56 -15.54 0.76
CA HIS A 140 -8.29 -14.87 2.05
C HIS A 140 -7.99 -13.39 1.86
N GLU A 141 -7.16 -13.03 0.88
CA GLU A 141 -6.90 -11.61 0.55
C GLU A 141 -8.18 -10.89 0.09
N MET A 142 -9.02 -11.54 -0.73
CA MET A 142 -10.30 -10.99 -1.16
C MET A 142 -11.24 -10.74 0.03
N ALA A 143 -11.39 -11.74 0.91
CA ALA A 143 -12.19 -11.63 2.13
C ALA A 143 -11.67 -10.48 3.01
N LEU A 144 -10.35 -10.39 3.20
CA LEU A 144 -9.72 -9.32 3.98
C LEU A 144 -9.99 -7.93 3.36
N ARG A 145 -9.85 -7.77 2.04
CA ARG A 145 -10.16 -6.51 1.34
C ARG A 145 -11.63 -6.12 1.52
N CYS A 146 -12.54 -7.07 1.37
CA CYS A 146 -13.96 -6.82 1.53
C CYS A 146 -14.31 -6.46 2.99
N ALA A 147 -13.74 -7.16 3.97
CA ALA A 147 -13.94 -6.85 5.39
C ALA A 147 -13.53 -5.40 5.72
N LEU A 148 -12.41 -4.92 5.17
CA LEU A 148 -11.98 -3.53 5.30
C LEU A 148 -12.97 -2.54 4.66
N LYS A 149 -13.51 -2.87 3.48
CA LYS A 149 -14.51 -2.04 2.78
C LYS A 149 -15.86 -1.99 3.51
N LEU A 150 -16.22 -3.07 4.20
CA LEU A 150 -17.45 -3.21 4.98
C LEU A 150 -17.31 -2.69 6.42
N ASN A 151 -16.14 -2.12 6.78
CA ASN A 151 -15.81 -1.69 8.14
C ASN A 151 -15.89 -2.81 9.20
N LYS A 152 -15.73 -4.08 8.80
CA LYS A 152 -15.65 -5.25 9.69
C LYS A 152 -14.21 -5.39 10.22
N PHE A 153 -13.72 -4.37 10.91
CA PHE A 153 -12.30 -4.26 11.27
C PHE A 153 -11.80 -5.40 12.17
N GLY A 154 -12.63 -5.86 13.12
CA GLY A 154 -12.29 -7.00 13.98
C GLY A 154 -12.04 -8.27 13.16
N GLU A 155 -12.95 -8.60 12.24
CA GLU A 155 -12.80 -9.74 11.32
C GLU A 155 -11.60 -9.56 10.39
N ALA A 156 -11.37 -8.36 9.88
CA ALA A 156 -10.19 -8.06 9.06
C ALA A 156 -8.87 -8.30 9.82
N ALA A 157 -8.81 -7.98 11.11
CA ALA A 157 -7.63 -8.26 11.94
C ALA A 157 -7.43 -9.77 12.14
N THR A 158 -8.50 -10.52 12.42
CA THR A 158 -8.44 -12.00 12.53
C THR A 158 -7.96 -12.63 11.23
N LEU A 159 -8.56 -12.26 10.09
CA LEU A 159 -8.14 -12.73 8.76
C LEU A 159 -6.68 -12.37 8.46
N SER A 160 -6.21 -11.21 8.94
CA SER A 160 -4.81 -10.80 8.80
C SER A 160 -3.87 -11.65 9.64
N ASP A 161 -4.27 -12.05 10.85
CA ASP A 161 -3.49 -12.92 11.72
C ASP A 161 -3.39 -14.35 11.13
N GLU A 162 -4.47 -14.84 10.52
CA GLU A 162 -4.52 -16.14 9.82
C GLU A 162 -3.69 -16.15 8.52
N LEU A 163 -3.55 -14.99 7.86
CA LEU A 163 -2.76 -14.86 6.64
C LEU A 163 -1.25 -14.98 6.96
N THR A 164 -0.71 -16.19 6.79
CA THR A 164 0.71 -16.53 7.07
C THR A 164 1.68 -16.03 5.99
N ILE A 165 1.16 -15.58 4.86
CA ILE A 165 1.95 -15.31 3.65
C ILE A 165 2.65 -13.95 3.76
N GLN A 166 3.94 -13.95 3.42
CA GLN A 166 4.82 -12.78 3.55
C GLN A 166 5.10 -12.08 2.22
N ASP A 167 4.23 -12.22 1.21
CA ASP A 167 4.40 -11.42 0.00
C ASP A 167 4.16 -9.93 0.29
N THR A 168 4.82 -9.08 -0.48
CA THR A 168 4.80 -7.64 -0.26
C THR A 168 3.37 -7.06 -0.29
N GLY A 169 2.48 -7.60 -1.12
CA GLY A 169 1.08 -7.15 -1.20
C GLY A 169 0.30 -7.48 0.07
N ALA A 170 0.40 -8.74 0.52
CA ALA A 170 -0.22 -9.22 1.75
C ALA A 170 0.29 -8.47 2.99
N VAL A 171 1.60 -8.23 3.11
CA VAL A 171 2.18 -7.48 4.25
C VAL A 171 1.56 -6.07 4.36
N PHE A 172 1.39 -5.38 3.24
CA PHE A 172 0.75 -4.06 3.24
C PHE A 172 -0.75 -4.14 3.59
N LEU A 173 -1.45 -5.16 3.10
CA LEU A 173 -2.86 -5.36 3.41
C LEU A 173 -3.08 -5.66 4.90
N LYS A 174 -2.22 -6.48 5.51
CA LYS A 174 -2.21 -6.74 6.97
C LYS A 174 -1.99 -5.46 7.77
N ALA A 175 -1.01 -4.64 7.36
CA ALA A 175 -0.76 -3.36 8.03
C ALA A 175 -2.02 -2.47 8.07
N LYS A 176 -2.76 -2.37 6.96
CA LYS A 176 -4.02 -1.61 6.90
C LYS A 176 -5.07 -2.15 7.86
N ALA A 177 -5.21 -3.46 7.95
CA ALA A 177 -6.16 -4.08 8.87
C ALA A 177 -5.80 -3.83 10.33
N TYR A 178 -4.53 -3.95 10.69
CA TYR A 178 -4.05 -3.63 12.03
C TYR A 178 -4.25 -2.15 12.39
N MET A 179 -3.98 -1.22 11.47
CA MET A 179 -4.29 0.20 11.69
C MET A 179 -5.78 0.42 11.95
N ALA A 180 -6.66 -0.25 11.21
CA ALA A 180 -8.10 -0.07 11.33
C ALA A 180 -8.67 -0.50 12.69
N VAL A 181 -8.05 -1.49 13.35
CA VAL A 181 -8.41 -1.91 14.72
C VAL A 181 -7.61 -1.19 15.81
N GLY A 182 -6.74 -0.23 15.45
CA GLY A 182 -5.89 0.48 16.39
C GLY A 182 -4.65 -0.30 16.87
N ARG A 183 -4.34 -1.46 16.27
CA ARG A 183 -3.09 -2.23 16.49
C ARG A 183 -1.93 -1.57 15.76
N CYS A 184 -1.64 -0.32 16.10
CA CYS A 184 -0.67 0.53 15.40
C CYS A 184 0.76 -0.03 15.43
N ASN A 185 1.11 -0.81 16.45
CA ASN A 185 2.47 -1.32 16.63
C ASN A 185 2.76 -2.46 15.66
N ASP A 186 1.80 -3.39 15.54
CA ASP A 186 1.83 -4.47 14.56
C ASP A 186 1.81 -3.90 13.14
N ALA A 187 0.96 -2.89 12.90
CA ALA A 187 0.93 -2.19 11.62
C ALA A 187 2.28 -1.54 11.27
N ALA A 188 2.89 -0.82 12.20
CA ALA A 188 4.18 -0.16 12.00
C ALA A 188 5.28 -1.19 11.68
N LEU A 189 5.32 -2.33 12.38
CA LEU A 189 6.23 -3.43 12.08
C LEU A 189 6.04 -3.98 10.66
N MET A 190 4.79 -4.23 10.24
CA MET A 190 4.48 -4.68 8.88
C MET A 190 4.91 -3.65 7.82
N LEU A 191 4.71 -2.36 8.07
CA LEU A 191 5.14 -1.29 7.15
C LEU A 191 6.67 -1.18 7.06
N VAL A 192 7.39 -1.36 8.17
CA VAL A 192 8.85 -1.43 8.17
C VAL A 192 9.34 -2.65 7.40
N GLN A 193 8.74 -3.82 7.61
CA GLN A 193 9.06 -5.02 6.84
C GLN A 193 8.80 -4.82 5.33
N TYR A 194 7.68 -4.19 4.98
CA TYR A 194 7.40 -3.81 3.60
C TYR A 194 8.49 -2.90 3.03
N GLN A 195 8.86 -1.84 3.75
CA GLN A 195 9.82 -0.86 3.28
C GLN A 195 11.24 -1.43 3.15
N LYS A 196 11.63 -2.39 4.00
CA LYS A 196 12.87 -3.15 3.86
C LYS A 196 12.93 -3.94 2.53
N SER A 197 11.78 -4.37 2.00
CA SER A 197 11.70 -5.05 0.70
C SER A 197 11.61 -4.12 -0.51
N ARG A 198 11.14 -2.87 -0.32
CA ARG A 198 10.96 -1.87 -1.40
C ARG A 198 11.41 -0.48 -0.95
N SER A 199 12.67 -0.15 -1.24
CA SER A 199 13.31 1.09 -0.80
C SER A 199 12.95 2.28 -1.70
N SER A 200 11.79 2.90 -1.52
CA SER A 200 11.48 4.29 -2.01
C SER A 200 10.00 4.69 -2.01
N ASN A 201 9.06 3.85 -1.56
CA ASN A 201 7.65 4.19 -1.67
C ASN A 201 7.22 5.28 -0.66
N TYR A 202 6.99 6.51 -1.14
CA TYR A 202 6.58 7.63 -0.29
C TYR A 202 5.27 7.37 0.45
N LEU A 203 4.34 6.61 -0.17
CA LEU A 203 3.04 6.31 0.42
C LEU A 203 3.19 5.46 1.69
N ILE A 204 4.15 4.54 1.71
CA ILE A 204 4.41 3.70 2.88
C ILE A 204 4.97 4.54 4.03
N TRP A 205 5.87 5.48 3.74
CA TRP A 205 6.37 6.43 4.73
C TRP A 205 5.26 7.34 5.28
N LYS A 206 4.35 7.79 4.41
CA LYS A 206 3.17 8.58 4.81
C LYS A 206 2.29 7.77 5.77
N ILE A 207 1.93 6.55 5.38
CA ILE A 207 1.07 5.65 6.17
C ILE A 207 1.74 5.28 7.50
N LEU A 208 3.06 5.04 7.51
CA LEU A 208 3.82 4.78 8.73
C LEU A 208 3.78 5.99 9.67
N GLY A 209 3.96 7.21 9.15
CA GLY A 209 3.82 8.44 9.92
C GLY A 209 2.42 8.62 10.50
N GLU A 210 1.38 8.38 9.71
CA GLU A 210 -0.01 8.41 10.17
C GLU A 210 -0.30 7.35 11.25
N CYS A 211 0.24 6.14 11.08
CA CYS A 211 0.12 5.04 12.04
C CYS A 211 0.73 5.40 13.40
N LEU A 212 1.96 5.90 13.41
CA LEU A 212 2.64 6.36 14.63
C LEU A 212 1.91 7.55 15.26
N TYR A 213 1.39 8.45 14.44
CA TYR A 213 0.65 9.60 14.95
C TYR A 213 -0.69 9.21 15.56
N GLN A 214 -1.35 8.17 15.04
CA GLN A 214 -2.57 7.62 15.63
C GLN A 214 -2.30 6.99 17.00
N SER A 215 -1.21 6.24 17.16
CA SER A 215 -0.84 5.65 18.46
C SER A 215 -0.35 6.67 19.48
N ALA A 216 0.13 7.84 19.05
CA ALA A 216 0.49 8.94 19.94
C ALA A 216 -0.73 9.62 20.58
N LYS A 217 -1.94 9.47 20.02
CA LYS A 217 -3.12 10.14 20.57
C LYS A 217 -3.47 9.53 21.92
N PRO A 218 -3.76 10.36 22.94
CA PRO A 218 -4.18 9.84 24.23
C PRO A 218 -5.49 9.08 24.02
N HIS A 219 -5.46 7.77 24.26
CA HIS A 219 -6.70 7.06 24.52
C HIS A 219 -7.30 7.73 25.76
N TYR A 220 -8.52 8.24 25.66
CA TYR A 220 -9.28 8.81 26.78
C TYR A 220 -9.60 7.69 27.80
N SER A 221 -8.57 7.12 28.43
CA SER A 221 -8.71 6.43 29.69
C SER A 221 -8.70 7.52 30.76
N ASN A 222 -9.78 7.61 31.53
CA ASN A 222 -10.05 8.66 32.52
C ASN A 222 -9.09 8.65 33.74
N SER A 223 -7.83 8.25 33.55
CA SER A 223 -6.83 8.19 34.60
C SER A 223 -6.15 9.54 34.75
N SER A 224 -6.73 10.42 35.58
CA SER A 224 -6.10 11.68 35.99
C SER A 224 -4.94 11.38 36.95
N MET A 225 -3.75 11.09 36.42
CA MET A 225 -2.52 11.26 37.19
C MET A 225 -1.69 12.36 36.54
N GLU A 226 -1.37 13.38 37.35
CA GLU A 226 -0.51 14.48 36.94
C GLU A 226 0.88 13.98 36.51
N PRO A 227 1.39 14.44 35.36
CA PRO A 227 2.74 14.10 34.95
C PRO A 227 3.76 14.92 35.75
N LEU A 228 4.39 14.29 36.75
CA LEU A 228 5.66 14.75 37.30
C LEU A 228 6.82 14.21 36.44
N SER A 229 7.47 15.07 35.67
CA SER A 229 8.94 15.14 35.46
C SER A 229 9.33 15.74 34.11
N THR A 230 10.56 16.25 34.06
CA THR A 230 11.23 17.03 33.00
C THR A 230 11.66 16.20 31.77
N SER A 231 11.19 14.96 31.62
CA SER A 231 11.50 14.11 30.46
C SER A 231 10.47 14.30 29.36
N MET A 232 10.89 14.17 28.10
CA MET A 232 9.95 14.18 26.97
C MET A 232 8.93 13.06 27.15
N SER A 233 7.65 13.39 27.01
CA SER A 233 6.58 12.38 27.09
C SER A 233 6.72 11.36 25.96
N GLU A 234 6.31 10.11 26.20
CA GLU A 234 6.26 9.07 25.16
C GLU A 234 5.46 9.54 23.93
N GLN A 235 4.34 10.24 24.17
CA GLN A 235 3.53 10.85 23.12
C GLN A 235 4.33 11.84 22.26
N GLN A 236 5.17 12.67 22.88
CA GLN A 236 6.02 13.63 22.15
C GLN A 236 7.06 12.90 21.29
N ILE A 237 7.67 11.84 21.85
CA ILE A 237 8.64 10.99 21.14
C ILE A 237 7.99 10.35 19.89
N THR A 238 6.82 9.75 20.04
CA THR A 238 6.09 9.14 18.93
C THR A 238 5.71 10.16 17.88
N THR A 239 5.28 11.35 18.31
CA THR A 239 4.93 12.44 17.39
C THR A 239 6.15 12.90 16.58
N ILE A 240 7.34 12.92 17.18
CA ILE A 240 8.59 13.23 16.48
C ILE A 240 8.92 12.15 15.45
N LEU A 241 8.83 10.87 15.81
CA LEU A 241 9.07 9.76 14.87
C LEU A 241 8.07 9.78 13.71
N ALA A 242 6.80 10.06 14.00
CA ALA A 242 5.76 10.24 13.00
C ALA A 242 6.10 11.39 12.03
N LEU A 243 6.54 12.53 12.57
CA LEU A 243 6.94 13.69 11.79
C LEU A 243 8.14 13.39 10.89
N ILE A 244 9.15 12.68 11.39
CA ILE A 244 10.29 12.20 10.57
C ILE A 244 9.77 11.37 9.38
N CYS A 245 8.83 10.45 9.60
CA CYS A 245 8.25 9.66 8.51
C CYS A 245 7.52 10.52 7.46
N ILE A 246 6.74 11.52 7.89
CA ILE A 246 6.03 12.44 6.98
C ILE A 246 7.01 13.30 6.19
N LEU A 247 8.07 13.80 6.83
CA LEU A 247 9.12 14.56 6.13
C LEU A 247 9.84 13.68 5.10
N ARG A 248 10.05 12.38 5.39
CA ARG A 248 10.67 11.43 4.46
C ARG A 248 9.76 11.19 3.27
N ALA A 249 8.47 10.95 3.52
CA ALA A 249 7.46 10.79 2.47
C ALA A 249 7.43 12.01 1.54
N ARG A 250 7.42 13.21 2.12
CA ARG A 250 7.44 14.47 1.39
C ARG A 250 8.69 14.62 0.53
N HIS A 251 9.87 14.29 1.06
CA HIS A 251 11.11 14.30 0.29
C HIS A 251 11.06 13.32 -0.88
N LEU A 252 10.65 12.07 -0.64
CA LEU A 252 10.53 11.05 -1.70
C LEU A 252 9.54 11.48 -2.80
N MET A 253 8.44 12.12 -2.41
CA MET A 253 7.45 12.62 -3.36
C MET A 253 8.01 13.78 -4.19
N ARG A 254 8.79 14.70 -3.60
CA ARG A 254 9.49 15.77 -4.35
C ARG A 254 10.54 15.25 -5.32
N ALA A 255 11.27 14.20 -4.93
CA ALA A 255 12.25 13.55 -5.79
C ALA A 255 11.61 12.69 -6.91
N SER A 256 10.31 12.41 -6.83
CA SER A 256 9.60 11.66 -7.87
C SER A 256 9.36 12.52 -9.11
N THR A 257 9.29 11.87 -10.27
CA THR A 257 8.98 12.52 -11.55
C THR A 257 7.54 13.04 -11.65
N TRP A 258 6.70 12.80 -10.65
CA TRP A 258 5.28 13.17 -10.69
C TRP A 258 5.06 14.68 -10.73
N SER A 259 5.99 15.47 -10.21
CA SER A 259 5.96 16.93 -10.28
C SER A 259 6.25 17.48 -11.67
N GLN A 260 6.68 16.65 -12.62
CA GLN A 260 7.02 17.04 -13.99
C GLN A 260 5.94 16.62 -14.99
N VAL A 261 4.86 15.96 -14.53
CA VAL A 261 3.84 15.36 -15.39
C VAL A 261 2.51 16.07 -15.20
N ASP A 262 2.06 16.81 -16.22
CA ASP A 262 0.91 17.70 -16.16
C ASP A 262 -0.38 17.01 -15.68
N TYR A 263 -0.72 15.84 -16.22
CA TYR A 263 -1.93 15.11 -15.83
C TYR A 263 -1.88 14.61 -14.37
N ALA A 264 -0.68 14.46 -13.80
CA ALA A 264 -0.48 14.02 -12.42
C ALA A 264 -0.36 15.20 -11.44
N GLN A 265 -0.20 16.42 -11.93
CA GLN A 265 0.10 17.60 -11.12
C GLN A 265 -1.01 17.90 -10.09
N VAL A 266 -2.28 17.80 -10.50
CA VAL A 266 -3.42 18.02 -9.60
C VAL A 266 -3.41 17.04 -8.42
N ARG A 267 -3.10 15.77 -8.70
CA ARG A 267 -2.98 14.73 -7.66
C ARG A 267 -1.76 14.99 -6.78
N TYR A 268 -0.63 15.36 -7.38
CA TYR A 268 0.59 15.71 -6.68
C TYR A 268 0.34 16.86 -5.69
N ASP A 269 -0.28 17.95 -6.13
CA ASP A 269 -0.53 19.12 -5.29
C ASP A 269 -1.48 18.81 -4.14
N ARG A 270 -2.52 18.00 -4.39
CA ARG A 270 -3.46 17.54 -3.35
C ARG A 270 -2.75 16.72 -2.27
N GLU A 271 -1.97 15.73 -2.66
CA GLU A 271 -1.23 14.85 -1.74
C GLU A 271 -0.13 15.62 -0.98
N MET A 272 0.59 16.51 -1.67
CA MET A 272 1.60 17.37 -1.08
C MET A 272 0.98 18.32 -0.04
N LYS A 273 -0.18 18.92 -0.35
CA LYS A 273 -0.94 19.74 0.60
C LYS A 273 -1.36 18.93 1.84
N ALA A 274 -1.93 17.74 1.65
CA ALA A 274 -2.33 16.87 2.76
C ALA A 274 -1.16 16.52 3.68
N MET A 275 0.02 16.21 3.12
CA MET A 275 1.23 15.96 3.91
C MET A 275 1.73 17.22 4.64
N ASN A 276 1.68 18.40 4.01
CA ASN A 276 2.05 19.67 4.67
C ASN A 276 1.11 20.00 5.83
N ASP A 277 -0.20 19.78 5.67
CA ASP A 277 -1.20 20.00 6.71
C ASP A 277 -0.96 19.07 7.91
N LEU A 278 -0.69 17.79 7.63
CA LEU A 278 -0.36 16.80 8.65
C LEU A 278 0.96 17.12 9.37
N ARG A 279 2.01 17.50 8.62
CA ARG A 279 3.29 17.96 9.17
C ARG A 279 3.10 19.12 10.14
N SER A 280 2.41 20.18 9.70
CA SER A 280 2.19 21.37 10.52
C SER A 280 1.25 21.13 11.70
N LYS A 281 0.46 20.06 11.69
CA LYS A 281 -0.25 19.58 12.87
C LYS A 281 0.71 18.94 13.88
N MET A 282 1.55 18.01 13.44
CA MET A 282 2.53 17.32 14.31
C MET A 282 3.58 18.28 14.89
N GLU A 283 4.05 19.27 14.13
CA GLU A 283 4.95 20.34 14.59
C GLU A 283 4.36 21.12 15.77
N ARG A 284 3.06 21.46 15.71
CA ARG A 284 2.36 22.16 16.79
C ARG A 284 2.24 21.30 18.05
N GLU A 285 1.91 20.02 17.89
CA GLU A 285 1.68 19.10 19.01
C GLU A 285 2.98 18.65 19.69
N SER A 286 4.08 18.56 18.94
CA SER A 286 5.41 18.24 19.48
C SER A 286 6.11 19.44 20.12
N GLY A 287 5.58 20.65 19.96
CA GLY A 287 6.22 21.90 20.39
C GLY A 287 7.42 22.32 19.51
N LEU A 288 7.66 21.62 18.40
CA LEU A 288 8.76 21.88 17.48
C LEU A 288 8.27 22.77 16.34
N ASN A 289 8.24 24.08 16.58
CA ASN A 289 7.78 25.05 15.59
C ASN A 289 8.88 25.40 14.57
N LEU A 290 8.72 24.96 13.32
CA LEU A 290 9.62 25.24 12.19
C LEU A 290 9.22 26.48 11.35
N LYS A 291 8.11 27.15 11.68
CA LYS A 291 7.57 28.26 10.86
C LYS A 291 8.59 29.38 10.63
N HIS A 292 9.43 29.65 11.63
CA HIS A 292 10.41 30.73 11.56
C HIS A 292 11.42 30.55 10.42
N VAL A 293 11.75 29.30 10.06
CA VAL A 293 12.75 29.02 9.03
C VAL A 293 12.10 28.93 7.65
N THR A 294 10.91 28.34 7.53
CA THR A 294 10.18 28.31 6.24
C THR A 294 9.86 29.73 5.73
N ASP A 295 9.52 30.66 6.64
CA ASP A 295 9.23 32.05 6.29
C ASP A 295 10.49 32.88 5.98
N GLN A 296 11.65 32.54 6.57
CA GLN A 296 12.93 33.17 6.24
C GLN A 296 13.48 32.69 4.89
N ILE A 297 13.32 31.39 4.63
CA ILE A 297 13.69 30.70 3.39
C ILE A 297 12.92 31.30 2.20
N ARG A 298 11.59 31.44 2.31
CA ARG A 298 10.74 32.00 1.24
C ARG A 298 11.11 33.43 0.82
N ARG A 299 11.84 34.16 1.67
CA ARG A 299 12.32 35.53 1.38
C ARG A 299 13.66 35.57 0.65
N ARG A 300 14.41 34.46 0.56
CA ARG A 300 15.78 34.44 0.00
C ARG A 300 15.86 34.00 -1.47
N GLY A 301 14.86 33.31 -2.02
CA GLY A 301 14.68 33.14 -3.47
C GLY A 301 15.69 32.20 -4.16
N ASN A 302 16.49 31.44 -3.41
CA ASN A 302 17.50 30.51 -3.94
C ASN A 302 17.21 29.08 -3.45
N GLY A 303 16.36 28.35 -4.19
CA GLY A 303 15.78 27.08 -3.76
C GLY A 303 16.75 25.96 -3.35
N THR A 304 17.99 25.95 -3.84
CA THR A 304 18.98 24.89 -3.52
C THR A 304 19.68 25.11 -2.18
N GLN A 305 20.03 26.35 -1.83
CA GLN A 305 20.60 26.68 -0.52
C GLN A 305 19.54 26.63 0.59
N GLU A 306 18.28 26.88 0.21
CA GLU A 306 17.11 26.80 1.06
C GLU A 306 16.83 25.37 1.58
N ASP A 307 16.92 24.37 0.70
CA ASP A 307 16.69 22.97 1.09
C ASP A 307 17.82 22.41 1.98
N THR A 308 19.07 22.88 1.82
CA THR A 308 20.21 22.43 2.66
C THR A 308 20.17 23.02 4.07
N GLU A 309 19.85 24.31 4.21
CA GLU A 309 19.65 24.96 5.53
C GLU A 309 18.50 24.29 6.29
N LEU A 310 17.40 24.00 5.60
CA LEU A 310 16.24 23.30 6.18
C LEU A 310 16.60 21.85 6.60
N LEU A 311 17.40 21.14 5.80
CA LEU A 311 17.89 19.79 6.13
C LEU A 311 18.76 19.79 7.38
N ALA A 312 19.66 20.77 7.52
CA ALA A 312 20.54 20.89 8.69
C ALA A 312 19.73 21.14 9.96
N GLU A 313 18.72 22.00 9.90
CA GLU A 313 17.82 22.23 11.02
C GLU A 313 16.97 20.99 11.34
N TYR A 314 16.50 20.25 10.32
CA TYR A 314 15.81 18.98 10.54
C TYR A 314 16.70 17.98 11.29
N MET A 315 17.98 17.90 10.92
CA MET A 315 18.95 17.04 11.59
C MET A 315 19.13 17.41 13.06
N GLU A 316 19.30 18.68 13.36
CA GLU A 316 19.51 19.15 14.73
C GLU A 316 18.25 19.00 15.58
N LYS A 317 17.07 19.38 15.06
CA LYS A 317 15.84 19.46 15.86
C LYS A 317 15.06 18.15 15.99
N PHE A 318 15.20 17.21 15.05
CA PHE A 318 14.40 15.97 15.06
C PHE A 318 15.27 14.73 15.13
N ILE A 319 16.35 14.68 14.35
CA ILE A 319 17.16 13.47 14.23
C ILE A 319 18.08 13.28 15.42
N ALA A 320 18.75 14.33 15.89
CA ALA A 320 19.57 14.23 17.10
C ALA A 320 18.74 13.79 18.33
N PRO A 321 17.54 14.35 18.60
CA PRO A 321 16.66 13.81 19.63
C PRO A 321 16.24 12.36 19.39
N ALA A 322 15.89 11.98 18.16
CA ALA A 322 15.50 10.60 17.84
C ALA A 322 16.66 9.60 18.00
N GLN A 323 17.90 10.00 17.70
CA GLN A 323 19.11 9.21 17.91
C GLN A 323 19.40 9.02 19.40
N GLU A 324 19.22 10.07 20.20
CA GLU A 324 19.35 10.00 21.65
C GLU A 324 18.30 9.07 22.27
N ILE A 325 17.05 9.14 21.78
CA ILE A 325 15.98 8.20 22.14
C ILE A 325 16.36 6.77 21.76
N LEU A 326 16.88 6.56 20.54
CA LEU A 326 17.34 5.23 20.13
C LEU A 326 18.48 4.71 21.01
N ARG A 327 19.43 5.57 21.39
CA ARG A 327 20.55 5.24 22.28
C ARG A 327 20.04 4.80 23.65
N THR A 328 19.16 5.58 24.26
CA THR A 328 18.55 5.29 25.56
C THR A 328 17.73 4.00 25.55
N LEU A 329 16.95 3.75 24.49
CA LEU A 329 16.21 2.49 24.32
C LEU A 329 17.15 1.28 24.18
N LYS A 330 18.24 1.41 23.41
CA LYS A 330 19.25 0.35 23.25
C LYS A 330 19.96 0.06 24.57
N GLU A 331 20.30 1.08 25.35
CA GLU A 331 20.94 0.93 26.66
C GLU A 331 20.02 0.22 27.64
N ALA A 332 18.75 0.60 27.70
CA ALA A 332 17.80 -0.02 28.59
C ALA A 332 17.46 -1.48 28.18
N GLY A 333 17.39 -1.76 26.88
CA GLY A 333 17.25 -3.13 26.37
C GLY A 333 18.43 -4.05 26.75
N LYS A 334 19.67 -3.53 26.73
CA LYS A 334 20.86 -4.26 27.20
C LYS A 334 20.83 -4.57 28.70
N MET A 335 20.13 -3.74 29.49
CA MET A 335 19.95 -3.98 30.93
C MET A 335 18.87 -5.03 31.23
N GLY A 336 18.27 -5.66 30.21
CA GLY A 336 17.21 -6.65 30.40
C GLY A 336 15.91 -6.05 30.92
N ILE A 337 15.78 -4.72 30.89
CA ILE A 337 14.52 -4.03 31.15
C ILE A 337 13.69 -4.24 29.88
N ASN A 338 12.90 -5.32 29.88
CA ASN A 338 11.77 -5.40 28.97
C ASN A 338 10.94 -4.14 29.26
N TYR A 339 10.69 -3.34 28.23
CA TYR A 339 9.59 -2.39 28.27
C TYR A 339 8.37 -3.14 27.76
N PRO A 340 7.63 -3.88 28.62
CA PRO A 340 6.39 -4.55 28.20
C PRO A 340 5.34 -3.56 27.68
N ASN A 341 5.58 -2.25 27.86
CA ASN A 341 4.69 -1.17 27.47
C ASN A 341 5.36 -0.11 26.59
N SER A 342 6.58 -0.34 26.05
CA SER A 342 7.06 0.57 25.00
C SER A 342 6.07 0.44 23.85
N SER A 343 5.34 1.52 23.57
CA SER A 343 4.34 1.51 22.51
C SER A 343 4.98 1.22 21.14
N PHE A 344 6.31 1.17 21.00
CA PHE A 344 6.95 0.84 19.72
C PHE A 344 8.01 -0.24 19.88
N ALA A 345 8.06 -1.13 18.88
CA ALA A 345 9.17 -2.05 18.72
C ALA A 345 10.45 -1.26 18.41
N LEU A 346 11.54 -1.56 19.12
CA LEU A 346 12.87 -0.98 18.91
C LEU A 346 13.28 -1.00 17.43
N GLU A 347 12.88 -2.05 16.71
CA GLU A 347 13.10 -2.20 15.27
C GLU A 347 12.51 -1.05 14.44
N VAL A 348 11.33 -0.53 14.79
CA VAL A 348 10.69 0.57 14.07
C VAL A 348 11.47 1.87 14.26
N VAL A 349 11.84 2.18 15.51
CA VAL A 349 12.62 3.37 15.84
C VAL A 349 13.97 3.31 15.14
N GLU A 350 14.66 2.18 15.23
CA GLU A 350 15.95 1.96 14.58
C GLU A 350 15.84 2.12 13.06
N PHE A 351 14.81 1.54 12.45
CA PHE A 351 14.58 1.66 11.01
C PHE A 351 14.37 3.12 10.59
N ILE A 352 13.53 3.88 11.29
CA ILE A 352 13.22 5.28 10.95
C ILE A 352 14.47 6.15 11.07
N VAL A 353 15.19 6.03 12.20
CA VAL A 353 16.39 6.83 12.47
C VAL A 353 17.51 6.51 11.49
N ASN A 354 17.75 5.22 11.21
CA ASN A 354 18.82 4.80 10.29
C ASN A 354 18.47 5.08 8.82
N SER A 355 17.20 5.12 8.45
CA SER A 355 16.76 5.46 7.09
C SER A 355 16.84 6.95 6.79
N TRP A 356 17.00 7.78 7.84
CA TRP A 356 17.23 9.20 7.73
C TRP A 356 18.73 9.49 7.63
N ASP A 357 19.34 9.03 6.53
CA ASP A 357 20.74 9.37 6.21
C ASP A 357 20.76 10.66 5.36
N PRO A 358 21.38 11.77 5.83
CA PRO A 358 21.57 13.00 5.06
C PRO A 358 22.23 12.79 3.71
N GLN A 359 23.11 11.80 3.57
CA GLN A 359 23.79 11.51 2.30
C GLN A 359 22.82 10.94 1.26
N VAL A 360 21.82 10.17 1.71
CA VAL A 360 20.73 9.68 0.86
C VAL A 360 19.76 10.80 0.49
N LEU A 361 19.61 11.82 1.35
CA LEU A 361 18.79 13.01 1.07
C LEU A 361 19.49 13.99 0.12
N ALA A 362 20.81 14.16 0.24
CA ALA A 362 21.60 15.06 -0.61
C ALA A 362 21.78 14.55 -2.04
N SER A 363 21.94 13.23 -2.22
CA SER A 363 22.12 12.59 -3.54
C SER A 363 20.84 12.49 -4.37
N ALA A 364 19.66 12.65 -3.76
CA ALA A 364 18.37 12.61 -4.43
C ALA A 364 17.90 13.98 -4.95
N THR A 365 18.67 15.05 -4.72
CA THR A 365 18.43 16.33 -5.39
C THR A 365 18.62 16.09 -6.88
N PRO A 366 17.55 16.18 -7.72
CA PRO A 366 17.70 15.95 -9.14
C PRO A 366 18.79 16.88 -9.62
N GLY A 367 19.87 16.29 -10.13
CA GLY A 367 20.96 17.04 -10.69
C GLY A 367 20.36 18.07 -11.61
N ILE A 368 20.62 19.35 -11.31
CA ILE A 368 20.83 20.31 -12.39
C ILE A 368 21.67 19.53 -13.38
N ILE A 369 21.09 19.22 -14.54
CA ILE A 369 21.86 18.80 -15.70
C ILE A 369 22.91 19.90 -15.76
N GLN A 370 24.13 19.62 -15.30
CA GLN A 370 25.24 20.44 -15.69
C GLN A 370 25.12 20.39 -17.20
N GLU A 371 24.73 21.53 -17.77
CA GLU A 371 25.01 21.80 -19.16
C GLU A 371 26.52 21.60 -19.23
N ASP A 372 26.92 20.37 -19.57
CA ASP A 372 28.27 20.03 -19.91
C ASP A 372 28.56 20.98 -21.05
N ASP A 373 29.31 22.02 -20.70
CA ASP A 373 29.78 23.06 -21.59
C ASP A 373 30.46 22.33 -22.74
N ASP A 374 29.75 22.24 -23.87
CA ASP A 374 30.17 21.56 -25.09
C ASP A 374 31.49 22.19 -25.56
N ASN A 375 32.61 21.59 -25.16
CA ASN A 375 33.89 21.66 -25.84
C ASN A 375 34.88 20.65 -25.23
N GLU A 376 34.76 19.37 -25.59
CA GLU A 376 35.89 18.67 -26.20
C GLU A 376 35.50 17.31 -26.78
N LEU A 377 36.00 17.10 -27.99
CA LEU A 377 35.88 15.91 -28.83
C LEU A 377 36.29 14.62 -28.11
N GLY A 378 35.52 13.54 -28.26
CA GLY A 378 36.07 12.19 -28.08
C GLY A 378 35.08 11.08 -27.69
N GLU A 379 34.61 10.35 -28.70
CA GLU A 379 34.34 8.90 -28.70
C GLU A 379 33.68 8.19 -27.50
N VAL A 380 32.48 7.65 -27.79
CA VAL A 380 31.98 6.29 -27.47
C VAL A 380 32.09 5.79 -26.02
N SER A 381 30.95 5.63 -25.35
CA SER A 381 30.70 4.40 -24.58
C SER A 381 29.21 4.14 -24.34
N VAL A 382 28.72 3.09 -25.01
CA VAL A 382 27.46 2.42 -24.70
C VAL A 382 27.64 1.65 -23.39
N ARG A 383 26.87 1.98 -22.34
CA ARG A 383 26.55 1.00 -21.30
C ARG A 383 25.34 1.40 -20.45
N ASN A 384 24.28 0.62 -20.65
CA ASN A 384 23.40 0.03 -19.65
C ASN A 384 23.64 0.48 -18.20
N LYS A 385 22.61 1.07 -17.60
CA LYS A 385 21.95 0.53 -16.41
C LYS A 385 20.52 1.04 -16.32
#